data_AF-A0A6P6QAV5-F1
#
_entry.id   AF-A0A6P6QAV5-F1
#
_cell.length_a   1.000
_cell.length_b   1.000
_cell.length_c   1.000
_cell.angle_alpha   90.00
_cell.angle_beta   90.00
_cell.angle_gamma   90.00
#
_symmetry.space_group_name_H-M   'P 1'
#
loop_
_entity.id
_entity.type
_entity.pdbx_description
1 polymer ?
#
loop_
_entity_poly.entity_id
_entity_poly.type
_entity_poly.pdbx_seq_one_letter_code
_entity_poly.pdbx_strand_id
1 'polypeptide(L)'
;MSKTEKPLSTLWGCELNESNKEESFKTDDTNHQHQLALRTMCLGHTAKDEFNIVELVTGEGNSSAKAVPIATLHAKSMPTVNLSGLDLHPPVTFRLKHGSGPVYVGAEHVALEEYSDDEELDEEMDEEVEEEEEDIEVSLVKKSTKNGAGKRKKPEKGEDEEASDGENPPKKGKGRGRKAKV
;
A
#
# COMPACT_ATOMS: atom_id res chain seq x y z
N MET A 1 -0.92 31.29 -11.47
CA MET A 1 -0.92 30.13 -12.39
C MET A 1 0.19 29.20 -11.92
N SER A 2 -0.15 28.23 -11.09
CA SER A 2 0.79 27.18 -10.70
C SER A 2 1.22 26.41 -11.96
N LYS A 3 2.53 26.26 -12.15
CA LYS A 3 3.04 25.33 -13.14
C LYS A 3 3.03 23.96 -12.47
N THR A 4 2.06 23.13 -12.81
CA THR A 4 2.15 21.69 -12.55
C THR A 4 3.24 21.14 -13.48
N GLU A 5 4.51 21.19 -13.03
CA GLU A 5 5.63 20.55 -13.71
C GLU A 5 5.29 19.05 -13.84
N LYS A 6 5.52 18.48 -15.03
CA LYS A 6 5.10 17.10 -15.30
C LYS A 6 6.11 16.13 -14.67
N PRO A 7 5.66 14.97 -14.15
CA PRO A 7 6.57 13.94 -13.65
C PRO A 7 7.65 13.62 -14.67
N LEU A 8 8.91 13.63 -14.25
CA LEU A 8 10.00 13.14 -15.08
C LEU A 8 9.93 11.61 -15.08
N SER A 9 9.60 11.04 -16.23
CA SER A 9 9.55 9.59 -16.45
C SER A 9 10.69 9.17 -17.37
N THR A 10 11.48 8.19 -16.94
CA THR A 10 12.58 7.61 -17.71
C THR A 10 12.56 6.09 -17.64
N LEU A 11 13.11 5.41 -18.66
CA LEU A 11 13.22 3.96 -18.65
C LEU A 11 14.38 3.51 -17.77
N TRP A 12 14.12 2.53 -16.90
CA TRP A 12 15.15 1.84 -16.13
C TRP A 12 15.13 0.34 -16.41
N GLY A 13 16.29 -0.30 -16.34
CA GLY A 13 16.37 -1.76 -16.41
C GLY A 13 17.76 -2.28 -16.14
N CYS A 14 17.84 -3.58 -15.87
CA CYS A 14 19.11 -4.27 -15.64
C CYS A 14 19.09 -5.71 -16.16
N GLU A 15 20.27 -6.32 -16.23
CA GLU A 15 20.43 -7.75 -16.47
C GLU A 15 21.02 -8.41 -15.21
N LEU A 16 20.38 -9.47 -14.74
CA LEU A 16 20.85 -10.32 -13.65
C LEU A 16 21.28 -11.69 -14.22
N ASN A 17 22.50 -12.12 -13.94
CA ASN A 17 23.10 -13.36 -14.47
C ASN A 17 24.08 -14.00 -13.46
N GLU A 18 24.86 -15.02 -13.87
CA GLU A 18 25.86 -15.66 -12.99
C GLU A 18 26.99 -14.71 -12.54
N SER A 19 27.37 -13.74 -13.37
CA SER A 19 28.46 -12.79 -13.14
C SER A 19 28.01 -11.52 -12.42
N ASN A 20 26.78 -11.05 -12.68
CA ASN A 20 26.13 -9.94 -11.99
C ASN A 20 24.82 -10.41 -11.36
N LYS A 21 24.87 -10.84 -10.09
CA LYS A 21 23.70 -11.42 -9.40
C LYS A 21 22.82 -10.40 -8.70
N GLU A 22 23.31 -9.19 -8.44
CA GLU A 22 22.59 -8.14 -7.72
C GLU A 22 22.73 -6.82 -8.48
N GLU A 23 21.64 -6.09 -8.67
CA GLU A 23 21.68 -4.72 -9.20
C GLU A 23 20.80 -3.80 -8.36
N SER A 24 21.25 -2.58 -8.11
CA SER A 24 20.57 -1.63 -7.22
C SER A 24 20.12 -0.37 -7.93
N PHE A 25 18.84 -0.01 -7.76
CA PHE A 25 18.36 1.32 -8.07
C PHE A 25 18.44 2.20 -6.82
N LYS A 26 19.14 3.32 -6.96
CA LYS A 26 19.35 4.34 -5.93
C LYS A 26 19.31 5.71 -6.58
N THR A 27 19.00 6.73 -5.79
CA THR A 27 19.02 8.15 -6.18
C THR A 27 19.76 8.92 -5.10
N ASP A 28 20.59 9.87 -5.50
CA ASP A 28 21.26 10.87 -4.66
C ASP A 28 20.55 12.23 -4.70
N ASP A 29 19.58 12.39 -5.61
CA ASP A 29 18.68 13.52 -5.67
C ASP A 29 17.67 13.48 -4.51
N THR A 30 17.53 14.63 -3.86
CA THR A 30 16.68 14.86 -2.68
C THR A 30 15.63 15.94 -2.93
N ASN A 31 15.59 16.54 -4.13
CA ASN A 31 14.60 17.56 -4.49
C ASN A 31 13.28 16.94 -5.00
N HIS A 32 13.32 15.64 -5.33
CA HIS A 32 12.19 14.91 -5.89
C HIS A 32 11.83 13.69 -5.05
N GLN A 33 10.53 13.39 -5.01
CA GLN A 33 10.03 12.10 -4.57
C GLN A 33 10.20 11.11 -5.73
N HIS A 34 10.93 10.01 -5.47
CA HIS A 34 11.30 9.04 -6.49
C HIS A 34 10.60 7.70 -6.32
N GLN A 35 10.13 7.15 -7.43
CA GLN A 35 9.48 5.84 -7.52
C GLN A 35 10.03 5.04 -8.70
N LEU A 36 10.28 3.75 -8.48
CA LEU A 36 10.62 2.78 -9.53
C LEU A 36 9.41 1.87 -9.76
N ALA A 37 8.67 2.15 -10.83
CA ALA A 37 7.49 1.39 -11.23
C ALA A 37 7.92 0.18 -12.06
N LEU A 38 7.85 -1.03 -11.50
CA LEU A 38 8.17 -2.23 -12.28
C LEU A 38 7.16 -2.46 -13.40
N ARG A 39 7.64 -2.97 -14.53
CA ARG A 39 6.82 -3.30 -15.70
C ARG A 39 6.91 -4.78 -16.01
N THR A 40 8.12 -5.32 -16.19
CA THR A 40 8.32 -6.73 -16.58
C THR A 40 9.60 -7.32 -16.00
N MET A 41 9.65 -8.65 -15.95
CA MET A 41 10.92 -9.39 -16.01
C MET A 41 10.82 -10.46 -17.10
N CYS A 42 11.90 -10.72 -17.83
CA CYS A 42 11.95 -11.78 -18.84
C CYS A 42 13.30 -12.50 -18.88
N LEU A 43 13.29 -13.76 -19.31
CA LEU A 43 14.50 -14.52 -19.59
C LEU A 43 15.09 -14.11 -20.95
N GLY A 44 16.40 -13.92 -21.00
CA GLY A 44 17.12 -13.77 -22.25
C GLY A 44 17.21 -15.09 -23.03
N HIS A 45 17.46 -14.99 -24.33
CA HIS A 45 17.46 -16.14 -25.25
C HIS A 45 18.58 -17.17 -25.00
N THR A 46 19.56 -16.86 -24.15
CA THR A 46 20.65 -17.76 -23.73
C THR A 46 20.37 -18.45 -22.39
N ALA A 47 19.25 -18.14 -21.72
CA ALA A 47 18.94 -18.71 -20.41
C ALA A 47 18.74 -20.23 -20.48
N LYS A 48 19.25 -20.93 -19.47
CA LYS A 48 19.10 -22.38 -19.31
C LYS A 48 17.64 -22.75 -19.00
N ASP A 49 17.28 -24.00 -19.27
CA ASP A 49 15.96 -24.57 -18.94
C ASP A 49 15.90 -24.92 -17.44
N GLU A 50 15.87 -23.89 -16.60
CA GLU A 50 15.87 -23.99 -15.15
C GLU A 50 15.08 -22.86 -14.49
N PHE A 51 14.77 -23.01 -13.19
CA PHE A 51 14.08 -21.98 -12.42
C PHE A 51 15.01 -20.83 -12.06
N ASN A 52 14.65 -19.64 -12.52
CA ASN A 52 15.31 -18.38 -12.21
C ASN A 52 14.44 -17.62 -11.22
N ILE A 53 14.93 -17.41 -9.99
CA ILE A 53 14.16 -16.75 -8.91
C ILE A 53 14.80 -15.40 -8.63
N VAL A 54 14.04 -14.33 -8.87
CA VAL A 54 14.44 -12.96 -8.53
C VAL A 54 13.75 -12.53 -7.24
N GLU A 55 14.54 -12.04 -6.30
CA GLU A 55 14.07 -11.48 -5.03
C GLU A 55 14.43 -9.99 -4.91
N LEU A 56 13.54 -9.23 -4.31
CA LEU A 56 13.74 -7.85 -3.92
C LEU A 56 14.35 -7.83 -2.51
N VAL A 57 15.49 -7.17 -2.35
CA VAL A 57 16.13 -6.95 -1.05
C VAL A 57 15.83 -5.51 -0.62
N THR A 58 15.15 -5.36 0.51
CA THR A 58 14.80 -4.07 1.10
C THR A 58 15.61 -3.83 2.37
N GLY A 59 16.28 -2.68 2.45
CA GLY A 59 17.15 -2.29 3.57
C GLY A 59 18.62 -2.50 3.26
N GLU A 60 19.37 -1.40 3.27
CA GLU A 60 20.80 -1.37 2.94
C GLU A 60 21.68 -1.76 4.13
N GLY A 61 22.76 -2.50 3.88
CA GLY A 61 23.88 -2.71 4.82
C GLY A 61 23.60 -3.49 6.12
N ASN A 62 22.36 -3.89 6.41
CA ASN A 62 22.01 -4.53 7.68
C ASN A 62 22.01 -6.07 7.59
N SER A 63 22.49 -6.75 8.65
CA SER A 63 22.56 -8.22 8.73
C SER A 63 21.19 -8.91 8.74
N SER A 64 20.11 -8.14 8.88
CA SER A 64 18.71 -8.56 8.83
C SER A 64 17.97 -8.18 7.54
N ALA A 65 18.67 -7.73 6.50
CA ALA A 65 18.06 -7.29 5.23
C ALA A 65 17.07 -8.34 4.70
N LYS A 66 15.79 -7.95 4.62
CA LYS A 66 14.70 -8.87 4.29
C LYS A 66 14.61 -8.97 2.77
N ALA A 67 14.75 -10.19 2.26
CA ALA A 67 14.56 -10.49 0.85
C ALA A 67 13.19 -11.14 0.61
N VAL A 68 12.47 -10.67 -0.41
CA VAL A 68 11.15 -11.17 -0.81
C VAL A 68 11.22 -11.65 -2.26
N PRO A 69 10.96 -12.93 -2.57
CA PRO A 69 10.85 -13.39 -3.95
C PRO A 69 9.70 -12.66 -4.67
N ILE A 70 10.01 -12.00 -5.79
CA ILE A 70 9.02 -11.24 -6.58
C ILE A 70 8.76 -11.84 -7.97
N ALA A 71 9.68 -12.68 -8.47
CA ALA A 71 9.47 -13.40 -9.72
C ALA A 71 10.08 -14.81 -9.67
N THR A 72 9.45 -15.74 -10.39
CA THR A 72 10.02 -17.05 -10.72
C THR A 72 9.79 -17.27 -12.22
N LEU A 73 10.88 -17.35 -12.97
CA LEU A 73 10.87 -17.52 -14.43
C LEU A 73 11.45 -18.88 -14.81
N HIS A 74 10.98 -19.44 -15.91
CA HIS A 74 11.45 -20.71 -16.47
C HIS A 74 11.18 -20.77 -17.98
N ALA A 75 12.18 -21.10 -18.78
CA ALA A 75 12.16 -20.93 -20.24
C ALA A 75 10.93 -21.55 -20.94
N LYS A 76 10.53 -22.78 -20.53
CA LYS A 76 9.42 -23.52 -21.15
C LYS A 76 8.02 -23.23 -20.59
N SER A 77 7.88 -22.49 -19.49
CA SER A 77 6.60 -22.39 -18.76
C SER A 77 6.24 -20.98 -18.32
N MET A 78 7.22 -20.14 -17.99
CA MET A 78 7.04 -18.75 -17.63
C MET A 78 8.29 -17.93 -18.01
N PRO A 79 8.53 -17.68 -19.31
CA PRO A 79 9.71 -16.94 -19.77
C PRO A 79 9.63 -15.43 -19.50
N THR A 80 8.44 -14.91 -19.21
CA THR A 80 8.20 -13.49 -18.92
C THR A 80 7.12 -13.37 -17.85
N VAL A 81 7.25 -12.39 -16.95
CA VAL A 81 6.24 -11.97 -15.98
C VAL A 81 5.96 -10.48 -16.11
N ASN A 82 4.71 -10.09 -15.88
CA ASN A 82 4.31 -8.69 -15.76
C ASN A 82 4.29 -8.31 -14.27
N LEU A 83 4.90 -7.18 -13.92
CA LEU A 83 5.04 -6.68 -12.54
C LEU A 83 4.42 -5.27 -12.37
N SER A 84 3.60 -4.85 -13.33
CA SER A 84 2.89 -3.57 -13.28
C SER A 84 2.00 -3.49 -12.05
N GLY A 85 2.11 -2.39 -11.30
CA GLY A 85 1.48 -2.22 -9.99
C GLY A 85 2.37 -2.63 -8.80
N LEU A 86 3.62 -3.05 -9.04
CA LEU A 86 4.66 -3.06 -8.01
C LEU A 86 5.53 -1.80 -8.12
N ASP A 87 5.15 -0.80 -7.34
CA ASP A 87 5.83 0.48 -7.24
C ASP A 87 6.76 0.50 -6.02
N LEU A 88 8.03 0.88 -6.23
CA LEU A 88 9.10 0.74 -5.25
C LEU A 88 9.78 2.07 -4.95
N HIS A 89 10.02 2.36 -3.68
CA HIS A 89 10.77 3.55 -3.26
C HIS A 89 12.26 3.19 -3.08
N PRO A 90 13.20 3.94 -3.67
CA PRO A 90 14.63 3.67 -3.52
C PRO A 90 15.13 3.90 -2.08
N PRO A 91 16.24 3.25 -1.67
CA PRO A 91 17.06 2.32 -2.44
C PRO A 91 16.43 0.91 -2.50
N VAL A 92 16.50 0.29 -3.68
CA VAL A 92 16.07 -1.11 -3.88
C VAL A 92 17.12 -1.93 -4.62
N THR A 93 17.29 -3.18 -4.21
CA THR A 93 18.23 -4.12 -4.84
C THR A 93 17.47 -5.35 -5.36
N PHE A 94 17.66 -5.68 -6.63
CA PHE A 94 17.15 -6.90 -7.26
C PHE A 94 18.23 -7.97 -7.26
N ARG A 95 17.88 -9.20 -6.87
CA ARG A 95 18.82 -10.31 -6.79
C ARG A 95 18.34 -11.57 -7.49
N LEU A 96 19.19 -12.15 -8.34
CA LEU A 96 19.03 -13.49 -8.89
C LEU A 96 19.49 -14.56 -7.88
N LYS A 97 18.55 -14.98 -7.02
CA LYS A 97 18.76 -15.95 -5.93
C LYS A 97 19.07 -17.36 -6.46
N HIS A 98 18.35 -17.79 -7.48
CA HIS A 98 18.50 -19.10 -8.12
C HIS A 98 18.49 -18.92 -9.64
N GLY A 99 19.16 -19.83 -10.34
CA GLY A 99 19.33 -19.80 -11.80
C GLY A 99 20.56 -19.01 -12.26
N SER A 100 20.90 -19.21 -13.53
CA SER A 100 22.01 -18.57 -14.23
C SER A 100 21.65 -17.24 -14.88
N GLY A 101 20.35 -16.98 -15.09
CA GLY A 101 19.89 -15.96 -16.00
C GLY A 101 20.36 -16.24 -17.45
N PRO A 102 20.45 -15.20 -18.29
CA PRO A 102 20.15 -13.80 -17.96
C PRO A 102 18.64 -13.58 -17.72
N VAL A 103 18.33 -12.81 -16.68
CA VAL A 103 16.99 -12.23 -16.43
C VAL A 103 17.09 -10.72 -16.62
N TYR A 104 16.29 -10.17 -17.52
CA TYR A 104 16.14 -8.73 -17.67
C TYR A 104 15.03 -8.22 -16.76
N VAL A 105 15.29 -7.12 -16.07
CA VAL A 105 14.29 -6.35 -15.32
C VAL A 105 13.97 -5.08 -16.11
N GLY A 106 12.69 -4.82 -16.35
CA GLY A 106 12.20 -3.60 -17.01
C GLY A 106 11.30 -2.80 -16.08
N ALA A 107 11.61 -1.52 -15.91
CA ALA A 107 10.90 -0.59 -15.06
C ALA A 107 10.87 0.83 -15.65
N GLU A 108 10.14 1.70 -14.97
CA GLU A 108 10.07 3.13 -15.24
C GLU A 108 10.45 3.87 -13.96
N HIS A 109 11.46 4.73 -14.04
CA HIS A 109 11.81 5.64 -12.95
C HIS A 109 10.99 6.92 -13.12
N VAL A 110 10.22 7.24 -12.09
CA VAL A 110 9.42 8.46 -11.97
C VAL A 110 10.03 9.34 -10.89
N ALA A 111 10.22 10.62 -11.19
CA ALA A 111 10.56 11.66 -10.23
C ALA A 111 9.49 12.76 -10.25
N LEU A 112 9.04 13.15 -9.05
CA LEU A 112 8.02 14.15 -8.79
C LEU A 112 8.64 15.27 -7.95
N GLU A 113 8.45 16.53 -8.30
CA GLU A 113 8.85 17.63 -7.39
C GLU A 113 8.06 17.54 -6.08
N GLU A 114 8.71 17.85 -4.97
CA GLU A 114 8.04 17.93 -3.68
C GLU A 114 7.21 19.23 -3.63
N TYR A 115 5.87 19.09 -3.69
CA TYR A 115 4.96 20.23 -3.52
C TYR A 115 5.15 20.80 -2.11
N SER A 116 5.65 22.03 -2.03
CA SER A 116 5.65 22.79 -0.78
C SER A 116 4.22 23.17 -0.42
N ASP A 117 3.75 22.68 0.72
CA ASP A 117 2.44 22.98 1.34
C ASP A 117 2.25 24.49 1.65
N ASP A 118 3.32 25.28 1.54
CA ASP A 118 3.40 26.73 1.76
C ASP A 118 2.57 27.59 0.78
N GLU A 119 2.02 27.03 -0.31
CA GLU A 119 1.16 27.78 -1.26
C GLU A 119 -0.34 27.81 -0.89
N GLU A 120 -0.81 27.07 0.13
CA GLU A 120 -2.24 27.09 0.57
C GLU A 120 -2.53 27.99 1.80
N LEU A 121 -1.54 28.74 2.33
CA LEU A 121 -1.68 29.53 3.57
C LEU A 121 -1.83 31.06 3.40
N ASP A 122 -2.09 31.56 2.18
CA ASP A 122 -2.19 33.02 1.88
C ASP A 122 -3.62 33.50 1.52
N GLU A 123 -4.66 32.66 1.63
CA GLU A 123 -6.05 33.00 1.24
C GLU A 123 -7.07 33.15 2.39
N GLU A 124 -6.70 32.97 3.67
CA GLU A 124 -7.64 33.11 4.83
C GLU A 124 -7.19 34.17 5.87
N MET A 125 -7.01 35.44 5.45
CA MET A 125 -6.81 36.56 6.39
C MET A 125 -7.47 37.88 5.95
N ASP A 126 -8.79 37.87 5.75
CA ASP A 126 -9.61 39.09 5.52
C ASP A 126 -10.97 39.09 6.26
N GLU A 127 -10.99 38.62 7.51
CA GLU A 127 -12.10 38.87 8.45
C GLU A 127 -11.55 39.24 9.83
N GLU A 128 -11.57 40.54 10.18
CA GLU A 128 -11.92 41.11 11.50
C GLU A 128 -11.54 42.60 11.59
N VAL A 129 -12.54 43.48 11.49
CA VAL A 129 -12.54 44.78 12.19
C VAL A 129 -13.95 45.03 12.72
N GLU A 130 -14.21 44.60 13.95
CA GLU A 130 -15.35 45.11 14.73
C GLU A 130 -15.01 46.52 15.24
N GLU A 131 -15.91 47.48 15.03
CA GLU A 131 -16.08 48.60 15.97
C GLU A 131 -17.59 48.69 16.31
N GLU A 132 -17.92 48.28 17.54
CA GLU A 132 -19.13 48.73 18.21
C GLU A 132 -19.02 50.24 18.47
N GLU A 133 -20.12 50.99 18.40
CA GLU A 133 -20.52 51.90 19.49
C GLU A 133 -22.04 52.12 19.51
N GLU A 134 -22.48 52.46 20.71
CA GLU A 134 -23.82 52.67 21.27
C GLU A 134 -24.62 53.80 20.54
N ASP A 135 -25.91 54.12 20.77
CA ASP A 135 -26.79 53.86 21.92
C ASP A 135 -28.29 54.21 21.61
N ILE A 136 -29.23 53.83 22.51
CA ILE A 136 -30.65 54.31 22.74
C ILE A 136 -31.56 54.74 21.55
N GLU A 137 -32.85 54.34 21.44
CA GLU A 137 -33.91 54.51 22.44
C GLU A 137 -35.22 53.71 22.14
N VAL A 138 -36.22 53.82 23.03
CA VAL A 138 -37.29 52.83 23.26
C VAL A 138 -38.65 53.25 22.66
N SER A 139 -39.46 52.33 22.10
CA SER A 139 -40.89 52.18 22.47
C SER A 139 -41.75 51.13 21.71
N LEU A 140 -42.31 50.21 22.52
CA LEU A 140 -43.75 49.85 22.59
C LEU A 140 -44.48 49.07 21.45
N VAL A 141 -44.99 47.90 21.90
CA VAL A 141 -46.41 47.44 21.83
C VAL A 141 -46.81 46.30 20.87
N LYS A 142 -46.94 45.09 21.47
CA LYS A 142 -47.99 44.04 21.32
C LYS A 142 -48.16 43.41 19.90
N LYS A 143 -48.57 42.14 19.70
CA LYS A 143 -49.33 41.18 20.54
C LYS A 143 -49.34 39.79 19.85
N SER A 144 -49.37 38.68 20.62
CA SER A 144 -49.97 37.34 20.28
C SER A 144 -49.54 36.62 18.96
N THR A 145 -49.51 35.29 18.80
CA THR A 145 -50.22 34.14 19.39
C THR A 145 -49.42 32.87 18.98
N LYS A 146 -48.93 32.02 19.88
CA LYS A 146 -49.56 30.80 20.46
C LYS A 146 -49.76 29.60 19.48
N ASN A 147 -49.46 28.39 19.98
CA ASN A 147 -49.72 27.03 19.43
C ASN A 147 -48.66 26.51 18.43
N GLY A 148 -48.20 25.25 18.45
CA GLY A 148 -48.39 24.13 19.39
C GLY A 148 -47.37 23.01 19.06
N ALA A 149 -46.66 22.42 20.03
CA ALA A 149 -47.06 21.23 20.79
C ALA A 149 -47.23 19.93 19.96
N GLY A 150 -46.16 19.13 19.83
CA GLY A 150 -46.17 17.77 19.25
C GLY A 150 -45.20 16.84 20.00
N LYS A 151 -45.72 15.82 20.71
CA LYS A 151 -44.96 14.99 21.66
C LYS A 151 -44.20 13.82 21.02
N ARG A 152 -42.94 13.65 21.44
CA ARG A 152 -42.31 12.42 21.99
C ARG A 152 -43.05 11.07 21.79
N LYS A 153 -42.36 10.04 21.26
CA LYS A 153 -41.82 8.86 22.01
C LYS A 153 -41.28 7.72 21.11
N LYS A 154 -40.05 7.26 21.39
CA LYS A 154 -39.63 5.83 21.42
C LYS A 154 -40.15 5.26 22.79
N PRO A 155 -40.42 3.95 23.04
CA PRO A 155 -39.84 2.75 22.43
C PRO A 155 -40.89 1.60 22.22
N GLU A 156 -40.66 0.27 22.15
CA GLU A 156 -39.46 -0.60 22.38
C GLU A 156 -39.56 -2.00 21.69
N LYS A 157 -38.45 -2.76 21.77
CA LYS A 157 -38.21 -4.22 21.69
C LYS A 157 -39.36 -5.21 22.03
N GLY A 158 -39.35 -6.38 21.38
CA GLY A 158 -40.10 -7.60 21.77
C GLY A 158 -39.25 -8.86 21.55
N GLU A 159 -39.40 -9.87 22.42
CA GLU A 159 -38.58 -11.11 22.49
C GLU A 159 -39.45 -12.38 22.26
N ASP A 160 -38.95 -13.54 22.72
CA ASP A 160 -39.48 -14.92 22.66
C ASP A 160 -39.20 -15.65 21.32
N GLU A 161 -38.33 -16.68 21.21
CA GLU A 161 -37.99 -17.88 22.03
C GLU A 161 -38.92 -19.11 21.84
N GLU A 162 -38.33 -20.28 22.17
CA GLU A 162 -38.74 -21.69 22.00
C GLU A 162 -38.06 -22.42 20.81
N ALA A 163 -37.42 -23.60 20.90
CA ALA A 163 -36.71 -24.39 21.92
C ALA A 163 -36.82 -25.89 21.50
N SER A 164 -35.78 -26.69 21.79
CA SER A 164 -35.65 -28.19 21.69
C SER A 164 -34.29 -28.51 21.04
N ASP A 165 -33.18 -28.70 21.76
CA ASP A 165 -32.87 -29.66 22.85
C ASP A 165 -32.74 -31.13 22.39
N GLY A 166 -31.75 -31.86 22.92
CA GLY A 166 -31.37 -33.23 22.51
C GLY A 166 -29.92 -33.65 22.83
N GLU A 167 -29.67 -34.05 24.08
CA GLU A 167 -28.34 -34.37 24.67
C GLU A 167 -27.56 -35.61 24.13
N ASN A 168 -26.28 -35.40 23.80
CA ASN A 168 -25.07 -35.92 24.52
C ASN A 168 -24.84 -37.48 24.66
N PRO A 169 -23.93 -38.06 25.52
CA PRO A 169 -22.83 -38.96 25.08
C PRO A 169 -22.87 -40.38 25.76
N PRO A 170 -21.79 -41.19 26.06
CA PRO A 170 -20.34 -41.16 25.75
C PRO A 170 -19.56 -42.52 25.53
N LYS A 171 -18.21 -42.44 25.42
CA LYS A 171 -17.13 -43.35 25.95
C LYS A 171 -16.52 -44.56 25.17
N LYS A 172 -15.20 -44.40 24.92
CA LYS A 172 -14.03 -45.32 25.15
C LYS A 172 -13.90 -46.68 24.43
N GLY A 173 -12.78 -46.81 23.69
CA GLY A 173 -12.06 -48.07 23.43
C GLY A 173 -10.53 -47.88 23.55
N LYS A 174 -9.80 -48.81 24.19
CA LYS A 174 -8.33 -48.75 24.36
C LYS A 174 -7.62 -49.56 23.26
N GLY A 175 -6.50 -49.04 22.73
CA GLY A 175 -5.54 -49.80 21.92
C GLY A 175 -4.09 -49.57 22.37
N ARG A 176 -3.40 -50.63 22.81
CA ARG A 176 -1.96 -50.63 23.14
C ARG A 176 -1.17 -51.24 21.99
N GLY A 177 -0.03 -50.64 21.61
CA GLY A 177 0.93 -51.24 20.66
C GLY A 177 2.33 -50.65 20.76
N ARG A 178 3.23 -51.30 21.51
CA ARG A 178 4.71 -51.22 21.34
C ARG A 178 5.09 -52.39 20.41
N LYS A 179 6.10 -52.38 19.53
CA LYS A 179 7.54 -52.06 19.63
C LYS A 179 8.07 -51.82 18.17
N ALA A 180 9.00 -50.90 17.88
CA ALA A 180 10.46 -50.90 18.11
C ALA A 180 11.31 -51.82 17.19
N LYS A 181 11.97 -51.19 16.19
CA LYS A 181 13.37 -51.35 15.74
C LYS A 181 14.05 -52.73 15.87
N VAL A 182 14.31 -53.38 14.73
CA VAL A 182 15.66 -53.61 14.15
C VAL A 182 15.55 -53.34 12.66
#